data_AF-G5SUR6-F1
#
_entry.id   AF-G5SUR6-F1
#
_cell.length_a   1.000
_cell.length_b   1.000
_cell.length_c   1.000
_cell.angle_alpha   90.00
_cell.angle_beta   90.00
_cell.angle_gamma   90.00
#
_symmetry.space_group_name_H-M   'P 1'
#
loop_
_entity.id
_entity.type
_entity.pdbx_description
1 polymer ?
#
loop_
_entity_poly.entity_id
_entity_poly.type
_entity_poly.pdbx_seq_one_letter_code
_entity_poly.pdbx_strand_id
1 'polypeptide(L)'
;MKRIKLSVWSIMVLCLSLALVSCGDDDHKNDHHGMRTGIHKIVVEQSGNTEDFEVNLVFGATNVNGPARLYDENGEYLGDSYSVGKMKSNRVSCQTGQDGFFMTCSGSATSTSEESGKQLKVTIIAYVNGEETNRLVKEYTTQGEILMENFSLSTTSVE
;
A
#
# COMPACT_ATOMS: atom_id res chain seq x y z
N MET A 1 -37.85 -59.62 14.67
CA MET A 1 -36.91 -58.75 13.91
C MET A 1 -37.40 -58.63 12.47
N LYS A 2 -37.92 -57.47 12.07
CA LYS A 2 -38.47 -57.22 10.73
C LYS A 2 -37.31 -56.88 9.78
N ARG A 3 -37.09 -57.69 8.74
CA ARG A 3 -36.09 -57.41 7.70
C ARG A 3 -36.66 -56.37 6.73
N ILE A 4 -36.14 -55.15 6.81
CA ILE A 4 -36.47 -54.08 5.87
C ILE A 4 -35.80 -54.43 4.53
N LYS A 5 -36.61 -54.70 3.50
CA LYS A 5 -36.12 -54.85 2.13
C LYS A 5 -36.03 -53.44 1.52
N LEU A 6 -34.83 -52.85 1.51
CA LEU A 6 -34.59 -51.63 0.75
C LEU A 6 -34.62 -51.97 -0.75
N SER A 7 -35.53 -51.30 -1.48
CA SER A 7 -35.62 -51.38 -2.93
C SER A 7 -34.42 -50.67 -3.57
N VAL A 8 -33.80 -51.28 -4.57
CA VAL A 8 -32.64 -50.73 -5.32
C VAL A 8 -32.95 -49.35 -5.91
N TRP A 9 -34.23 -49.06 -6.17
CA TRP A 9 -34.68 -47.75 -6.65
C TRP A 9 -34.57 -46.63 -5.60
N SER A 10 -34.63 -46.97 -4.31
CA SER A 10 -34.47 -46.01 -3.21
C SER A 10 -33.00 -45.64 -2.95
N ILE A 11 -32.04 -46.44 -3.43
CA ILE A 11 -30.60 -46.17 -3.31
C ILE A 11 -30.16 -45.18 -4.40
N MET A 12 -30.72 -45.28 -5.60
CA MET A 12 -30.34 -44.40 -6.73
C MET A 12 -30.78 -42.93 -6.53
N VAL A 13 -31.86 -42.69 -5.77
CA VAL A 13 -32.31 -41.33 -5.42
C VAL A 13 -31.41 -40.69 -4.35
N LEU A 14 -30.82 -41.49 -3.46
CA LEU A 14 -29.91 -41.02 -2.41
C LEU A 14 -28.53 -40.61 -2.97
N CYS A 15 -28.10 -41.21 -4.09
CA CYS A 15 -26.85 -40.87 -4.75
C CYS A 15 -26.94 -39.60 -5.63
N LEU A 16 -28.13 -39.19 -6.08
CA LEU A 16 -28.30 -37.96 -6.86
C LEU A 16 -28.42 -36.69 -6.00
N SER A 17 -28.71 -36.82 -4.70
CA SER A 17 -28.75 -35.69 -3.75
C SER A 17 -27.40 -35.32 -3.13
N LEU A 18 -26.32 -36.06 -3.44
CA LEU A 18 -24.96 -35.75 -2.98
C LEU A 18 -24.12 -34.98 -4.01
N ALA A 19 -24.70 -34.57 -5.14
CA ALA A 19 -23.99 -33.86 -6.20
C ALA A 19 -24.07 -32.32 -6.13
N LEU A 20 -24.69 -31.72 -5.10
CA LEU A 20 -24.90 -30.25 -5.05
C LEU A 20 -24.51 -29.56 -3.73
N VAL A 21 -23.70 -30.19 -2.89
CA VAL A 21 -22.97 -29.49 -1.81
C VAL A 21 -21.54 -30.03 -1.79
N SER A 22 -20.68 -29.34 -2.53
CA SER A 22 -19.24 -29.17 -2.27
C SER A 22 -18.51 -28.77 -3.57
N CYS A 23 -18.92 -27.65 -4.18
CA CYS A 23 -17.91 -26.63 -4.40
C CYS A 23 -17.85 -25.89 -3.06
N GLY A 24 -17.12 -26.47 -2.10
CA GLY A 24 -16.33 -25.59 -1.26
C GLY A 24 -15.47 -24.87 -2.29
N ASP A 25 -15.71 -23.58 -2.49
CA ASP A 25 -14.62 -22.74 -2.94
C ASP A 25 -13.51 -23.09 -1.95
N ASP A 26 -12.52 -23.82 -2.45
CA ASP A 26 -11.18 -23.73 -1.92
C ASP A 26 -10.78 -22.28 -2.14
N ASP A 27 -11.36 -21.39 -1.31
CA ASP A 27 -10.71 -20.21 -0.82
C ASP A 27 -9.43 -20.78 -0.20
N HIS A 28 -8.43 -20.96 -1.04
CA HIS A 28 -7.06 -20.76 -0.65
C HIS A 28 -7.00 -19.32 -0.14
N LYS A 29 -7.49 -19.12 1.09
CA LYS A 29 -6.81 -18.34 2.09
C LYS A 29 -5.44 -18.97 2.20
N ASN A 30 -4.60 -18.65 1.22
CA ASN A 30 -3.20 -18.45 1.50
C ASN A 30 -3.22 -17.30 2.50
N ASP A 31 -3.29 -17.69 3.76
CA ASP A 31 -2.78 -16.94 4.90
C ASP A 31 -1.25 -16.80 4.71
N HIS A 32 -0.83 -16.24 3.58
CA HIS A 32 0.50 -15.69 3.40
C HIS A 32 0.51 -14.38 4.17
N HIS A 33 0.95 -14.48 5.41
CA HIS A 33 1.47 -13.34 6.15
C HIS A 33 2.29 -12.43 5.22
N GLY A 34 1.72 -11.26 4.88
CA GLY A 34 2.47 -10.02 4.74
C GLY A 34 2.69 -9.41 3.36
N MET A 35 2.68 -10.15 2.24
CA MET A 35 3.08 -9.56 0.94
C MET A 35 2.16 -9.98 -0.21
N ARG A 36 1.37 -9.02 -0.73
CA ARG A 36 0.47 -9.18 -1.87
C ARG A 36 1.12 -8.63 -3.13
N THR A 37 1.38 -9.47 -4.13
CA THR A 37 1.81 -8.98 -5.45
C THR A 37 0.71 -8.14 -6.09
N GLY A 38 1.09 -7.05 -6.75
CA GLY A 38 0.14 -6.16 -7.41
C GLY A 38 0.73 -4.82 -7.79
N ILE A 39 -0.15 -3.85 -8.07
CA ILE A 39 0.24 -2.45 -8.16
C ILE A 39 0.41 -1.91 -6.74
N HIS A 40 1.65 -1.71 -6.33
CA HIS A 40 2.02 -0.99 -5.13
C HIS A 40 2.09 0.50 -5.45
N LYS A 41 1.41 1.32 -4.65
CA LYS A 41 1.35 2.76 -4.85
C LYS A 41 1.54 3.49 -3.54
N ILE A 42 2.35 4.54 -3.54
CA ILE A 42 2.44 5.48 -2.43
C ILE A 42 2.10 6.87 -2.93
N VAL A 43 1.26 7.53 -2.14
CA VAL A 43 0.85 8.91 -2.33
C VAL A 43 1.34 9.72 -1.14
N VAL A 44 2.00 10.83 -1.42
CA VAL A 44 2.42 11.82 -0.42
C VAL A 44 1.68 13.13 -0.68
N GLU A 45 1.06 13.67 0.36
CA GLU A 45 0.39 14.97 0.33
C GLU A 45 0.98 15.89 1.39
N GLN A 46 1.08 17.18 1.06
CA GLN A 46 1.48 18.23 2.00
C GLN A 46 0.48 19.39 2.04
N SER A 47 0.34 20.01 3.20
CA SER A 47 -0.54 21.17 3.42
C SER A 47 -0.05 22.04 4.58
N GLY A 48 -0.57 23.27 4.68
CA GLY A 48 -0.15 24.26 5.65
C GLY A 48 0.78 25.30 5.04
N ASN A 49 1.79 25.72 5.77
CA ASN A 49 2.83 26.67 5.36
C ASN A 49 3.90 26.00 4.50
N THR A 50 3.53 25.36 3.39
CA THR A 50 4.45 24.53 2.58
C THR A 50 5.65 25.29 2.00
N GLU A 51 5.58 26.62 1.88
CA GLU A 51 6.68 27.46 1.40
C GLU A 51 7.79 27.63 2.45
N ASP A 52 7.48 27.46 3.74
CA ASP A 52 8.42 27.58 4.86
C ASP A 52 9.15 26.26 5.16
N PHE A 53 8.86 25.19 4.40
CA PHE A 53 9.43 23.85 4.60
C PHE A 53 9.97 23.27 3.29
N GLU A 54 11.04 22.49 3.40
CA GLU A 54 11.56 21.66 2.33
C GLU A 54 11.24 20.19 2.62
N VAL A 55 10.33 19.62 1.84
CA VAL A 55 10.02 18.18 1.89
C VAL A 55 10.79 17.46 0.78
N ASN A 56 11.63 16.49 1.16
CA ASN A 56 12.36 15.65 0.23
C ASN A 56 11.86 14.21 0.34
N LEU A 57 11.67 13.54 -0.80
CA LEU A 57 11.12 12.18 -0.87
C LEU A 57 12.02 11.29 -1.73
N VAL A 58 12.09 10.01 -1.36
CA VAL A 58 12.72 8.95 -2.13
C VAL A 58 11.79 7.74 -2.13
N PHE A 59 11.50 7.24 -3.31
CA PHE A 59 10.68 6.07 -3.56
C PHE A 59 11.57 4.95 -4.11
N GLY A 60 11.35 3.74 -3.58
CA GLY A 60 11.96 2.52 -4.05
C GLY A 60 10.98 1.37 -3.97
N ALA A 61 11.05 0.46 -4.92
CA ALA A 61 10.18 -0.69 -4.97
C ALA A 61 10.89 -1.92 -5.54
N THR A 62 10.35 -3.08 -5.21
CA THR A 62 10.77 -4.37 -5.78
C THR A 62 9.57 -5.03 -6.45
N ASN A 63 9.83 -5.75 -7.53
CA ASN A 63 8.89 -6.70 -8.10
C ASN A 63 9.37 -8.12 -7.80
N VAL A 64 8.65 -9.11 -8.32
CA VAL A 64 9.01 -10.53 -8.15
C VAL A 64 10.35 -10.91 -8.80
N ASN A 65 10.94 -10.05 -9.62
CA ASN A 65 12.16 -10.31 -10.40
C ASN A 65 13.36 -9.41 -10.04
N GLY A 66 13.23 -8.49 -9.08
CA GLY A 66 14.29 -7.53 -8.72
C GLY A 66 13.74 -6.12 -8.42
N PRO A 67 14.51 -5.05 -8.73
CA PRO A 67 14.01 -3.67 -8.64
C PRO A 67 12.79 -3.47 -9.54
N ALA A 68 11.75 -2.81 -9.04
CA ALA A 68 10.58 -2.48 -9.82
C ALA A 68 10.77 -1.15 -10.57
N ARG A 69 10.25 -1.11 -11.80
CA ARG A 69 10.05 0.16 -12.52
C ARG A 69 8.96 0.97 -11.84
N LEU A 70 9.20 2.27 -11.72
CA LEU A 70 8.31 3.23 -11.09
C LEU A 70 7.61 4.09 -12.14
N TYR A 71 6.36 4.43 -11.85
CA TYR A 71 5.52 5.24 -12.72
C TYR A 71 4.79 6.32 -11.91
N ASP A 72 4.46 7.43 -12.55
CA ASP A 72 3.59 8.45 -11.98
C ASP A 72 2.10 8.03 -12.06
N GLU A 73 1.18 8.95 -11.75
CA GLU A 73 -0.26 8.68 -11.83
C GLU A 73 -0.80 8.53 -13.26
N ASN A 74 -0.11 9.07 -14.25
CA ASN A 74 -0.46 8.98 -15.68
C ASN A 74 0.15 7.73 -16.34
N GLY A 75 1.02 7.01 -15.64
CA GLY A 75 1.74 5.85 -16.15
C GLY A 75 3.05 6.20 -16.85
N GLU A 76 3.55 7.43 -16.71
CA GLU A 76 4.86 7.82 -17.24
C GLU A 76 5.98 7.19 -16.39
N TYR A 77 7.02 6.69 -17.05
CA TYR A 77 8.13 6.02 -16.39
C TYR A 77 9.06 7.01 -15.68
N LEU A 78 9.34 6.76 -14.40
CA LEU A 78 10.13 7.62 -13.52
C LEU A 78 11.55 7.08 -13.24
N GLY A 79 11.82 5.81 -13.55
CA GLY A 79 13.06 5.11 -13.20
C GLY A 79 12.84 3.88 -12.33
N ASP A 80 13.93 3.20 -11.95
CA ASP A 80 13.91 2.10 -10.97
C ASP A 80 14.04 2.62 -9.51
N SER A 81 14.30 3.93 -9.37
CA SER A 81 14.24 4.71 -8.13
C SER A 81 13.78 6.11 -8.48
N TYR A 82 13.05 6.77 -7.58
CA TYR A 82 12.48 8.10 -7.85
C TYR A 82 12.66 9.01 -6.65
N SER A 83 13.29 10.16 -6.86
CA SER A 83 13.53 11.14 -5.80
C SER A 83 12.89 12.48 -6.15
N VAL A 84 12.21 13.09 -5.18
CA VAL A 84 11.63 14.43 -5.29
C VAL A 84 12.33 15.34 -4.30
N GLY A 85 13.17 16.23 -4.81
CA GLY A 85 13.78 17.28 -4.01
C GLY A 85 12.85 18.48 -3.88
N LYS A 86 12.72 19.03 -2.67
CA LYS A 86 11.92 20.23 -2.37
C LYS A 86 10.53 20.19 -3.02
N MET A 87 9.72 19.20 -2.68
CA MET A 87 8.38 18.97 -3.21
C MET A 87 7.59 20.29 -3.32
N LYS A 88 7.28 20.70 -4.56
CA LYS A 88 6.54 21.94 -4.85
C LYS A 88 5.04 21.74 -5.01
N SER A 89 4.63 20.56 -5.46
CA SER A 89 3.21 20.18 -5.53
C SER A 89 2.67 19.86 -4.13
N ASN A 90 1.36 19.99 -3.95
CA ASN A 90 0.71 19.49 -2.74
C ASN A 90 0.56 17.97 -2.74
N ARG A 91 0.83 17.31 -3.88
CA ARG A 91 0.65 15.87 -4.06
C ARG A 91 1.73 15.28 -4.96
N VAL A 92 2.30 14.16 -4.54
CA VAL A 92 3.20 13.30 -5.32
C VAL A 92 2.66 11.88 -5.25
N SER A 93 2.64 11.19 -6.38
CA SER A 93 2.20 9.79 -6.49
C SER A 93 3.26 8.98 -7.22
N CYS A 94 3.54 7.79 -6.72
CA CYS A 94 4.45 6.85 -7.36
C CYS A 94 3.87 5.44 -7.25
N GLN A 95 3.94 4.66 -8.33
CA GLN A 95 3.39 3.30 -8.37
C GLN A 95 4.26 2.32 -9.18
N THR A 96 4.14 1.03 -8.89
CA THR A 96 4.76 -0.06 -9.65
C THR A 96 3.87 -0.53 -10.81
N GLY A 97 4.39 -1.48 -11.60
CA GLY A 97 3.56 -2.36 -12.43
C GLY A 97 2.80 -3.41 -11.61
N GLN A 98 2.08 -4.30 -12.31
CA GLN A 98 1.25 -5.37 -11.72
C GLN A 98 2.04 -6.44 -10.95
N ASP A 99 3.34 -6.53 -11.21
CA ASP A 99 4.26 -7.51 -10.60
C ASP A 99 4.99 -6.96 -9.37
N GLY A 100 4.62 -5.75 -8.91
CA GLY A 100 5.16 -5.15 -7.69
C GLY A 100 4.92 -6.06 -6.49
N PHE A 101 5.87 -6.05 -5.57
CA PHE A 101 5.85 -6.89 -4.36
C PHE A 101 6.01 -6.07 -3.07
N PHE A 102 6.78 -5.00 -3.16
CA PHE A 102 7.04 -4.09 -2.05
C PHE A 102 7.35 -2.69 -2.58
N MET A 103 6.84 -1.66 -1.91
CA MET A 103 7.22 -0.27 -2.17
C MET A 103 7.41 0.46 -0.84
N THR A 104 8.41 1.33 -0.79
CA THR A 104 8.69 2.23 0.33
C THR A 104 8.84 3.66 -0.15
N CYS A 105 8.44 4.60 0.71
CA CYS A 105 8.74 6.02 0.60
C CYS A 105 9.43 6.45 1.89
N SER A 106 10.61 7.03 1.75
CA SER A 106 11.32 7.70 2.83
C SER A 106 11.46 9.17 2.49
N GLY A 107 11.37 10.02 3.50
CA GLY A 107 11.51 11.45 3.28
C GLY A 107 11.94 12.21 4.52
N SER A 108 12.20 13.49 4.30
CA SER A 108 12.51 14.45 5.34
C SER A 108 11.69 15.71 5.18
N ALA A 109 11.38 16.36 6.30
CA ALA A 109 10.84 17.71 6.36
C ALA A 109 11.85 18.59 7.10
N THR A 110 12.31 19.65 6.43
CA THR A 110 13.25 20.61 7.01
C THR A 110 12.64 22.01 6.97
N SER A 111 12.80 22.79 8.03
CA SER A 111 12.52 24.23 8.00
C SER A 111 13.68 24.99 8.63
N THR A 112 14.07 26.09 7.99
CA THR A 112 15.05 27.06 8.52
C THR A 112 14.38 28.38 8.91
N SER A 113 13.06 28.38 9.07
CA SER A 113 12.32 29.59 9.45
C SER A 113 12.68 30.00 10.88
N GLU A 114 13.09 31.25 11.04
CA GLU A 114 13.32 31.86 12.36
C GLU A 114 11.98 32.23 13.05
N GLU A 115 10.86 32.16 12.31
CA GLU A 115 9.52 32.37 12.85
C GLU A 115 8.97 31.09 13.47
N SER A 116 8.47 31.17 14.70
CA SER A 116 7.73 30.07 15.33
C SER A 116 6.28 30.02 14.85
N GLY A 117 5.67 28.84 14.93
CA GLY A 117 4.25 28.65 14.64
C GLY A 117 3.90 28.37 13.18
N LYS A 118 4.86 28.27 12.25
CA LYS A 118 4.59 27.75 10.90
C LYS A 118 4.26 26.27 10.99
N GLN A 119 3.20 25.84 10.32
CA GLN A 119 2.69 24.48 10.42
C GLN A 119 2.79 23.75 9.08
N LEU A 120 3.29 22.52 9.11
CA LEU A 120 3.28 21.62 7.96
C LEU A 120 2.62 20.31 8.35
N LYS A 121 1.70 19.83 7.52
CA LYS A 121 1.16 18.48 7.61
C LYS A 121 1.56 17.67 6.38
N VAL A 122 2.21 16.53 6.61
CA VAL A 122 2.57 15.54 5.59
C VAL A 122 1.74 14.28 5.83
N THR A 123 1.00 13.84 4.81
CA THR A 123 0.22 12.60 4.83
C THR A 123 0.77 11.64 3.78
N ILE A 124 1.10 10.42 4.19
CA ILE A 124 1.64 9.38 3.32
C ILE A 124 0.68 8.21 3.38
N ILE A 125 0.20 7.77 2.21
CA ILE A 125 -0.79 6.71 2.11
C ILE A 125 -0.28 5.68 1.12
N ALA A 126 -0.19 4.44 1.57
CA ALA A 126 0.14 3.30 0.74
C ALA A 126 -1.11 2.56 0.30
N TYR A 127 -1.05 2.05 -0.91
CA TYR A 127 -2.07 1.22 -1.51
C TYR A 127 -1.43 -0.01 -2.15
N VAL A 128 -2.18 -1.11 -2.16
CA VAL A 128 -1.91 -2.28 -2.99
C VAL A 128 -3.19 -2.62 -3.75
N ASN A 129 -3.11 -2.67 -5.08
CA ASN A 129 -4.26 -2.90 -5.97
C ASN A 129 -5.45 -1.96 -5.72
N GLY A 130 -5.17 -0.72 -5.30
CA GLY A 130 -6.18 0.30 -5.02
C GLY A 130 -6.76 0.25 -3.61
N GLU A 131 -6.45 -0.76 -2.80
CA GLU A 131 -6.83 -0.81 -1.38
C GLU A 131 -5.78 -0.11 -0.53
N GLU A 132 -6.20 0.80 0.36
CA GLU A 132 -5.28 1.42 1.34
C GLU A 132 -4.77 0.36 2.32
N THR A 133 -3.45 0.23 2.43
CA THR A 133 -2.82 -0.77 3.32
C THR A 133 -2.10 -0.15 4.50
N ASN A 134 -1.63 1.09 4.38
CA ASN A 134 -0.91 1.78 5.44
C ASN A 134 -1.03 3.30 5.29
N ARG A 135 -0.97 4.02 6.42
CA ARG A 135 -1.05 5.48 6.47
C ARG A 135 -0.15 6.04 7.57
N LEU A 136 0.61 7.07 7.24
CA LEU A 136 1.39 7.87 8.18
C LEU A 136 1.00 9.34 8.05
N VAL A 137 0.69 9.97 9.18
CA VAL A 137 0.45 11.41 9.27
C VAL A 137 1.52 12.01 10.17
N LYS A 138 2.17 13.07 9.68
CA LYS A 138 3.15 13.86 10.43
C LYS A 138 2.72 15.32 10.41
N GLU A 139 2.76 15.94 11.58
CA GLU A 139 2.45 17.35 11.77
C GLU A 139 3.65 18.00 12.45
N TYR A 140 4.10 19.11 11.88
CA TYR A 140 5.29 19.84 12.28
C TYR A 140 4.93 21.27 12.63
N THR A 141 5.61 21.85 13.60
CA THR A 141 5.46 23.27 13.97
C THR A 141 6.82 23.86 14.30
N THR A 142 7.19 24.94 13.62
CA THR A 142 8.48 25.62 13.87
C THR A 142 8.51 26.27 15.25
N GLN A 143 9.69 26.27 15.88
CA GLN A 143 9.93 26.92 17.17
C GLN A 143 10.87 28.13 17.06
N GLY A 144 11.16 28.60 15.83
CA GLY A 144 12.18 29.62 15.56
C GLY A 144 13.62 29.07 15.56
N GLU A 145 13.77 27.76 15.41
CA GLU A 145 15.03 27.05 15.22
C GLU A 145 14.92 26.08 14.03
N ILE A 146 16.05 25.53 13.60
CA ILE A 146 16.06 24.57 12.50
C ILE A 146 15.27 23.32 12.90
N LEU A 147 14.23 23.01 12.14
CA LEU A 147 13.50 21.76 12.22
C LEU A 147 14.05 20.80 11.17
N MET A 148 14.37 19.56 11.55
CA MET A 148 14.75 18.50 10.62
C MET A 148 14.22 17.16 11.13
N GLU A 149 13.23 16.61 10.44
CA GLU A 149 12.57 15.38 10.82
C GLU A 149 12.51 14.40 9.65
N ASN A 150 12.65 13.11 9.94
CA ASN A 150 12.58 12.05 8.94
C ASN A 150 11.31 11.22 9.10
N PHE A 151 10.84 10.64 8.01
CA PHE A 151 9.72 9.73 8.00
C PHE A 151 9.91 8.63 6.96
N SER A 152 9.27 7.49 7.19
CA SER A 152 9.25 6.39 6.22
C SER A 152 7.96 5.60 6.36
N LEU A 153 7.46 5.12 5.24
CA LEU A 153 6.30 4.23 5.17
C LEU A 153 6.47 3.26 4.00
N SER A 154 6.09 2.00 4.22
CA SER A 154 6.03 0.96 3.20
C SER A 154 4.60 0.44 3.01
N THR A 155 4.34 -0.13 1.84
CA THR A 155 3.05 -0.75 1.48
C THR A 155 2.73 -2.01 2.27
N THR A 156 3.76 -2.68 2.79
CA THR A 156 3.62 -3.78 3.75
C THR A 156 4.01 -3.24 5.12
N SER A 157 3.10 -3.21 6.08
CA SER A 157 3.43 -2.93 7.48
C SER A 157 4.10 -4.15 8.09
N VAL A 158 5.17 -3.93 8.86
CA VAL A 158 5.63 -4.93 9.83
C VAL A 158 4.80 -4.65 11.09
N GLU A 159 3.89 -5.55 11.44
CA GLU A 159 3.21 -5.52 12.75
C GLU A 159 4.21 -5.73 13.89
#